data_AF-A0A2P8DVK6-F1
#
_entry.id   AF-A0A2P8DVK6-F1
#
_cell.length_a   1.000
_cell.length_b   1.000
_cell.length_c   1.000
_cell.angle_alpha   90.00
_cell.angle_beta   90.00
_cell.angle_gamma   90.00
#
_symmetry.space_group_name_H-M   'P 1'
#
loop_
_entity.id
_entity.type
_entity.pdbx_description
1 polymer ?
#
loop_
_entity_poly.entity_id
_entity_poly.type
_entity_poly.pdbx_seq_one_letter_code
_entity_poly.pdbx_strand_id
1 'polypeptide(L)'
;MTDNFYSEDKNVNLFAFVGKKISVTQFDPNAEEKEVISTDSLTGEKIVRKSYIMDSGFRCKYLVLKNVYNRVENDTVEFVAYDHYGRPDFEKSEYVLLYISKSSKGNSFFHQKYQYDNLKVDADNNFYGYIFKLKNNSWIKQDKKVSVRELFDEKKRNVFKELFK
;
A
#
# COMPACT_ATOMS: atom_id res chain seq x y z
N MET A 1 8.65 -25.58 -9.06
CA MET A 1 9.61 -24.94 -8.12
C MET A 1 8.89 -23.76 -7.51
N THR A 2 8.61 -23.79 -6.21
CA THR A 2 8.11 -22.63 -5.47
C THR A 2 9.12 -21.50 -5.58
N ASP A 3 8.75 -20.43 -6.29
CA ASP A 3 9.57 -19.23 -6.38
C ASP A 3 9.72 -18.65 -4.96
N ASN A 4 10.87 -18.88 -4.32
CA ASN A 4 11.19 -18.43 -2.96
C ASN A 4 11.87 -17.06 -2.96
N PHE A 5 11.64 -16.24 -4.00
CA PHE A 5 12.23 -14.90 -4.08
C PHE A 5 11.97 -14.05 -2.83
N TYR A 6 13.05 -13.48 -2.30
CA TYR A 6 13.12 -12.51 -1.21
C TYR A 6 14.35 -11.62 -1.41
N SER A 7 14.24 -10.35 -1.05
CA SER A 7 15.38 -9.43 -0.95
C SER A 7 15.16 -8.42 0.18
N GLU A 8 16.21 -7.75 0.64
CA GLU A 8 16.11 -6.74 1.68
C GLU A 8 17.12 -5.62 1.49
N ASP A 9 16.73 -4.42 1.91
CA ASP A 9 17.62 -3.30 2.20
C ASP A 9 16.95 -2.46 3.28
N LYS A 10 17.54 -2.49 4.48
CA LYS A 10 17.00 -1.84 5.67
C LYS A 10 17.06 -0.32 5.61
N ASN A 11 17.82 0.24 4.66
CA ASN A 11 17.86 1.68 4.42
C ASN A 11 16.64 2.17 3.61
N VAL A 12 15.94 1.26 2.94
CA VAL A 12 14.76 1.56 2.14
C VAL A 12 13.50 1.31 2.97
N ASN A 13 12.74 2.37 3.26
CA ASN A 13 11.47 2.25 3.99
C ASN A 13 10.32 1.73 3.08
N LEU A 14 10.45 0.49 2.63
CA LEU A 14 9.46 -0.24 1.86
C LEU A 14 9.44 -1.68 2.32
N PHE A 15 8.25 -2.25 2.48
CA PHE A 15 8.02 -3.65 2.77
C PHE A 15 7.04 -4.17 1.73
N ALA A 16 7.35 -5.32 1.14
CA ALA A 16 6.47 -5.98 0.17
C ALA A 16 6.25 -7.44 0.57
N PHE A 17 4.99 -7.87 0.51
CA PHE A 17 4.61 -9.22 0.89
C PHE A 17 3.37 -9.68 0.13
N VAL A 18 3.27 -10.99 -0.09
CA VAL A 18 2.03 -11.65 -0.52
C VAL A 18 1.12 -11.77 0.70
N GLY A 19 -0.03 -11.10 0.64
CA GLY A 19 -1.00 -11.03 1.69
C GLY A 19 -2.31 -11.75 1.33
N LYS A 20 -2.98 -12.30 2.35
CA LYS A 20 -4.40 -12.72 2.29
C LYS A 20 -5.21 -11.88 3.25
N LYS A 21 -6.32 -11.32 2.78
CA LYS A 21 -7.17 -10.43 3.58
C LYS A 21 -7.73 -11.15 4.81
N ILE A 22 -7.62 -10.52 5.98
CA ILE A 22 -8.35 -10.88 7.20
C ILE A 22 -9.49 -9.89 7.42
N SER A 23 -9.20 -8.59 7.44
CA SER A 23 -10.23 -7.55 7.57
C SER A 23 -9.80 -6.22 6.94
N VAL A 24 -10.80 -5.44 6.53
CA VAL A 24 -10.66 -4.03 6.12
C VAL A 24 -11.81 -3.25 6.73
N THR A 25 -11.51 -2.42 7.72
CA THR A 25 -12.52 -1.65 8.45
C THR A 25 -12.32 -0.17 8.18
N GLN A 26 -13.37 0.49 7.71
CA GLN A 26 -13.34 1.93 7.46
C GLN A 26 -13.41 2.69 8.79
N PHE A 27 -12.71 3.82 8.87
CA PHE A 27 -12.81 4.78 9.96
C PHE A 27 -12.81 6.21 9.41
N ASP A 28 -13.34 7.15 10.19
CA ASP A 28 -13.27 8.57 9.88
C ASP A 28 -11.92 9.14 10.32
N PRO A 29 -11.04 9.56 9.39
CA PRO A 29 -9.74 10.13 9.75
C PRO A 29 -9.83 11.52 10.39
N ASN A 30 -11.01 12.15 10.32
CA ASN A 30 -11.26 13.49 10.84
C ASN A 30 -12.00 13.47 12.20
N ALA A 31 -12.24 12.28 12.76
CA ALA A 31 -13.02 12.10 14.00
C ALA A 31 -12.43 12.83 15.23
N GLU A 32 -11.12 13.06 15.26
CA GLU A 32 -10.42 13.75 16.35
C GLU A 32 -9.81 15.11 15.92
N GLU A 33 -10.30 15.69 14.82
CA GLU A 33 -9.74 16.95 14.31
C GLU A 33 -9.83 18.09 15.33
N LYS A 34 -8.73 18.83 15.44
CA LYS A 34 -8.60 19.99 16.32
C LYS A 34 -8.56 21.27 15.49
N GLU A 35 -9.43 22.21 15.85
CA GLU A 35 -9.41 23.55 15.29
C GLU A 35 -8.14 24.28 15.76
N VAL A 36 -7.39 24.85 14.83
CA VAL A 36 -6.27 25.74 15.15
C VAL A 36 -6.77 27.17 15.11
N ILE A 37 -6.92 27.79 16.27
CA ILE A 37 -7.29 29.19 16.40
C ILE A 37 -6.01 30.02 16.42
N SER A 38 -5.92 30.98 15.50
CA SER A 38 -4.82 31.96 15.42
C SER A 38 -5.39 33.37 15.34
N THR A 39 -4.58 34.38 15.63
CA THR A 39 -4.99 35.79 15.54
C THR A 39 -4.24 36.45 14.39
N ASP A 40 -4.97 37.16 13.53
CA ASP A 40 -4.39 38.00 12.48
C ASP A 40 -3.60 39.14 13.11
N SER A 41 -2.31 39.23 12.79
CA SER A 41 -1.40 40.24 13.34
C SER A 41 -1.64 41.65 12.82
N LEU A 42 -2.38 41.83 11.72
CA LEU A 42 -2.70 43.13 11.10
C LEU A 42 -4.08 43.64 11.53
N THR A 43 -5.08 42.76 11.62
CA THR A 43 -6.47 43.15 11.92
C THR A 43 -6.92 42.82 13.34
N GLY A 44 -6.20 41.94 14.05
CA GLY A 44 -6.59 41.44 15.38
C GLY A 44 -7.72 40.41 15.36
N GLU A 45 -8.19 40.00 14.18
CA GLU A 45 -9.29 39.05 14.03
C GLU A 45 -8.85 37.60 14.34
N LYS A 46 -9.78 36.79 14.87
CA LYS A 46 -9.54 35.36 15.08
C LYS A 46 -9.71 34.60 13.77
N ILE A 47 -8.64 33.94 13.32
CA ILE A 47 -8.63 33.02 12.19
C ILE A 47 -8.72 31.59 12.74
N VAL A 48 -9.82 30.90 12.44
CA VAL A 48 -9.97 29.46 12.71
C VAL A 48 -9.54 28.68 11.48
N ARG A 49 -8.47 27.88 11.60
CA ARG A 49 -8.03 26.94 10.56
C ARG A 49 -8.44 25.52 10.93
N LYS A 50 -9.17 24.87 10.02
CA LYS A 50 -9.47 23.44 10.05
C LYS A 50 -8.78 22.79 8.85
N SER A 51 -8.12 21.65 9.07
CA SER A 51 -7.46 20.88 8.02
C SER A 51 -8.18 19.56 7.92
N TYR A 52 -8.85 19.31 6.79
CA TYR A 52 -9.63 18.09 6.55
C TYR A 52 -8.86 17.06 5.74
N ILE A 53 -8.84 15.80 6.18
CA ILE A 53 -8.38 14.69 5.36
C ILE A 53 -9.52 14.30 4.40
N MET A 54 -9.27 14.49 3.10
CA MET A 54 -10.25 14.23 2.03
C MET A 54 -10.33 12.75 1.60
N ASP A 55 -9.45 11.91 2.12
CA ASP A 55 -9.45 10.48 1.87
C ASP A 55 -10.27 9.76 2.96
N SER A 56 -10.91 8.64 2.62
CA SER A 56 -11.41 7.71 3.62
C SER A 56 -10.27 6.91 4.24
N GLY A 57 -10.29 6.71 5.56
CA GLY A 57 -9.32 5.90 6.28
C GLY A 57 -9.76 4.44 6.40
N PHE A 58 -8.82 3.52 6.23
CA PHE A 58 -9.05 2.08 6.37
C PHE A 58 -8.00 1.42 7.24
N ARG A 59 -8.44 0.69 8.28
CA ARG A 59 -7.59 -0.21 9.05
C ARG A 59 -7.63 -1.59 8.40
N CYS A 60 -6.49 -2.01 7.88
CA CYS A 60 -6.34 -3.25 7.14
C CYS A 60 -5.58 -4.26 7.98
N LYS A 61 -6.06 -5.51 8.03
CA LYS A 61 -5.37 -6.64 8.63
C LYS A 61 -5.24 -7.78 7.62
N TYR A 62 -4.03 -8.24 7.40
CA TYR A 62 -3.71 -9.26 6.40
C TYR A 62 -2.80 -10.34 7.01
N LEU A 63 -3.00 -11.59 6.57
CA LEU A 63 -2.06 -12.68 6.79
C LEU A 63 -0.90 -12.54 5.80
N VAL A 64 0.32 -12.63 6.30
CA VAL A 64 1.57 -12.60 5.54
C VAL A 64 1.90 -14.03 5.10
N LEU A 65 1.64 -14.34 3.83
CA LEU A 65 1.91 -15.66 3.28
C LEU A 65 3.37 -15.80 2.83
N LYS A 66 3.94 -14.71 2.31
CA LYS A 66 5.32 -14.68 1.80
C LYS A 66 5.88 -13.27 1.84
N ASN A 67 7.04 -13.08 2.46
CA ASN A 67 7.80 -11.84 2.35
C ASN A 67 8.52 -11.77 0.99
N VAL A 68 8.50 -10.60 0.35
CA VAL A 68 9.09 -10.35 -0.97
C VAL A 68 10.24 -9.34 -0.87
N TYR A 69 10.04 -8.27 -0.10
CA TYR A 69 11.03 -7.23 0.11
C TYR A 69 10.95 -6.66 1.53
N ASN A 70 12.04 -6.71 2.30
CA ASN A 70 12.07 -6.41 3.73
C ASN A 70 11.05 -7.22 4.55
N ARG A 71 11.47 -7.72 5.72
CA ARG A 71 10.65 -8.69 6.45
C ARG A 71 9.55 -8.01 7.27
N VAL A 72 8.32 -8.49 7.11
CA VAL A 72 7.28 -8.37 8.12
C VAL A 72 7.45 -9.55 9.09
N GLU A 73 7.69 -9.25 10.36
CA GLU A 73 8.13 -10.24 11.35
C GLU A 73 7.04 -11.22 11.77
N ASN A 74 5.80 -10.75 11.83
CA ASN A 74 4.65 -11.54 12.23
C ASN A 74 3.97 -12.21 11.04
N ASP A 75 3.23 -13.28 11.32
CA ASP A 75 2.35 -13.95 10.35
C ASP A 75 1.18 -13.07 9.91
N THR A 76 0.90 -11.99 10.65
CA THR A 76 -0.14 -11.02 10.34
C THR A 76 0.41 -9.61 10.43
N VAL A 77 -0.18 -8.71 9.66
CA VAL A 77 0.21 -7.30 9.65
C VAL A 77 -1.01 -6.41 9.62
N GLU A 78 -0.92 -5.34 10.40
CA GLU A 78 -1.90 -4.27 10.43
C GLU A 78 -1.28 -3.00 9.84
N PHE A 79 -2.02 -2.37 8.93
CA PHE A 79 -1.60 -1.12 8.30
C PHE A 79 -2.81 -0.23 8.01
N VAL A 80 -2.55 1.06 7.84
CA VAL A 80 -3.57 2.02 7.42
C VAL A 80 -3.47 2.27 5.92
N ALA A 81 -4.61 2.25 5.23
CA ALA A 81 -4.72 2.71 3.85
C ALA A 81 -5.63 3.95 3.81
N TYR A 82 -5.34 4.84 2.87
CA TYR A 82 -6.17 6.00 2.57
C TYR A 82 -6.54 5.96 1.10
N ASP A 83 -7.84 6.12 0.81
CA ASP A 83 -8.35 6.06 -0.55
C ASP A 83 -9.39 7.18 -0.77
N HIS A 84 -9.32 7.79 -1.96
CA HIS A 84 -10.19 8.90 -2.34
C HIS A 84 -11.47 8.42 -3.05
N TYR A 85 -11.42 7.28 -3.73
CA TYR A 85 -12.48 6.82 -4.64
C TYR A 85 -13.34 5.69 -4.04
N GLY A 86 -13.36 5.57 -2.72
CA GLY A 86 -14.14 4.58 -1.98
C GLY A 86 -13.26 3.60 -1.23
N ARG A 87 -13.64 2.31 -1.24
CA ARG A 87 -12.88 1.25 -0.57
C ARG A 87 -11.64 0.86 -1.40
N PRO A 88 -10.51 0.48 -0.76
CA PRO A 88 -9.31 0.12 -1.50
C PRO A 88 -9.54 -1.09 -2.40
N ASP A 89 -9.21 -0.97 -3.69
CA ASP A 89 -9.50 -2.02 -4.68
C ASP A 89 -8.78 -3.35 -4.39
N PHE A 90 -7.62 -3.31 -3.72
CA PHE A 90 -6.90 -4.51 -3.30
C PHE A 90 -7.72 -5.41 -2.36
N GLU A 91 -8.76 -4.88 -1.71
CA GLU A 91 -9.64 -5.66 -0.83
C GLU A 91 -10.43 -6.74 -1.58
N LYS A 92 -10.65 -6.53 -2.88
CA LYS A 92 -11.44 -7.44 -3.73
C LYS A 92 -10.68 -8.72 -4.09
N SER A 93 -9.37 -8.74 -3.91
CA SER A 93 -8.52 -9.88 -4.24
C SER A 93 -8.31 -10.79 -3.03
N GLU A 94 -8.39 -12.11 -3.24
CA GLU A 94 -8.08 -13.09 -2.19
C GLU A 94 -6.60 -13.04 -1.82
N TYR A 95 -5.73 -12.98 -2.83
CA TYR A 95 -4.28 -12.87 -2.70
C TYR A 95 -3.79 -11.60 -3.39
N VAL A 96 -2.91 -10.87 -2.72
CA VAL A 96 -2.41 -9.59 -3.22
C VAL A 96 -0.95 -9.40 -2.84
N LEU A 97 -0.16 -8.86 -3.75
CA LEU A 97 1.16 -8.31 -3.42
C LEU A 97 0.94 -6.88 -2.92
N LEU A 98 1.16 -6.67 -1.63
CA LEU A 98 0.99 -5.38 -0.95
C LEU A 98 2.33 -4.72 -0.69
N TYR A 99 2.31 -3.39 -0.67
CA TYR A 99 3.46 -2.54 -0.44
C TYR A 99 3.15 -1.57 0.70
N ILE A 100 3.89 -1.67 1.81
CA ILE A 100 3.68 -0.86 3.00
C ILE A 100 4.98 -0.19 3.44
N SER A 101 4.89 0.90 4.19
CA SER A 101 6.02 1.59 4.78
C SER A 101 5.77 1.85 6.26
N LYS A 102 6.85 1.94 7.04
CA LYS A 102 6.77 2.34 8.44
C LYS A 102 6.54 3.83 8.55
N SER A 103 5.66 4.21 9.46
CA SER A 103 5.46 5.60 9.87
C SER A 103 6.71 6.14 10.55
N SER A 104 7.02 7.43 10.35
CA SER A 104 8.09 8.10 11.08
C SER A 104 7.76 8.33 12.55
N LYS A 105 6.48 8.24 12.93
CA LYS A 105 5.98 8.53 14.28
C LYS A 105 5.81 7.28 15.17
N GLY A 106 6.25 6.10 14.73
CA GLY A 106 6.18 4.89 15.53
C GLY A 106 6.22 3.60 14.70
N ASN A 107 5.85 2.48 15.34
CA ASN A 107 5.89 1.14 14.73
C ASN A 107 4.66 0.80 13.88
N SER A 108 3.89 1.80 13.42
CA SER A 108 2.73 1.57 12.56
C SER A 108 3.11 1.54 11.09
N PHE A 109 2.38 0.74 10.31
CA PHE A 109 2.55 0.68 8.86
C PHE A 109 1.43 1.44 8.14
N PHE A 110 1.75 1.96 6.97
CA PHE A 110 0.77 2.51 6.04
C PHE A 110 1.00 1.96 4.63
N HIS A 111 -0.09 1.83 3.87
CA HIS A 111 -0.07 1.37 2.50
C HIS A 111 0.49 2.43 1.55
N GLN A 112 1.34 2.01 0.60
CA GLN A 112 1.77 2.85 -0.51
C GLN A 112 0.59 3.07 -1.45
N LYS A 113 0.02 4.29 -1.42
CA LYS A 113 -1.26 4.61 -2.08
C LYS A 113 -1.31 4.10 -3.54
N TYR A 114 -2.36 3.32 -3.83
CA TYR A 114 -2.62 2.66 -5.12
C TYR A 114 -1.55 1.66 -5.61
N GLN A 115 -0.57 1.31 -4.79
CA GLN A 115 0.47 0.34 -5.16
C GLN A 115 0.14 -1.02 -4.59
N TYR A 116 -0.35 -1.91 -5.44
CA TYR A 116 -0.57 -3.32 -5.17
C TYR A 116 -0.59 -4.09 -6.50
N ASP A 117 -0.46 -5.41 -6.44
CA ASP A 117 -0.68 -6.28 -7.60
C ASP A 117 -1.62 -7.43 -7.22
N ASN A 118 -2.69 -7.61 -8.00
CA ASN A 118 -3.62 -8.72 -7.80
C ASN A 118 -2.96 -10.04 -8.18
N LEU A 119 -3.07 -11.04 -7.31
CA LEU A 119 -2.45 -12.35 -7.51
C LEU A 119 -3.50 -13.43 -7.72
N LYS A 120 -3.10 -14.43 -8.50
CA LYS A 120 -3.76 -15.73 -8.65
C LYS A 120 -2.79 -16.82 -8.26
N VAL A 121 -3.32 -18.01 -8.02
CA VAL A 121 -2.55 -19.20 -7.67
C VAL A 121 -2.73 -20.21 -8.81
N ASP A 122 -1.65 -20.83 -9.27
CA ASP A 122 -1.71 -21.91 -10.26
C ASP A 122 -1.88 -23.30 -9.59
N ALA A 123 -1.96 -24.35 -10.41
CA ALA A 123 -2.15 -25.73 -9.93
C ALA A 123 -0.98 -26.23 -9.05
N ASP A 124 0.19 -25.62 -9.15
CA ASP A 124 1.40 -25.94 -8.40
C ASP A 124 1.55 -25.05 -7.14
N ASN A 125 0.51 -24.30 -6.78
CA ASN A 125 0.47 -23.33 -5.67
C ASN A 125 1.45 -22.15 -5.81
N ASN A 126 1.85 -21.78 -7.03
CA ASN A 126 2.65 -20.58 -7.26
C ASN A 126 1.77 -19.35 -7.46
N PHE A 127 2.16 -18.25 -6.84
CA PHE A 127 1.54 -16.95 -7.05
C PHE A 127 2.00 -16.32 -8.36
N TYR A 128 1.05 -15.83 -9.15
CA TYR A 128 1.32 -15.08 -10.36
C TYR A 128 0.34 -13.91 -10.52
N GLY A 129 0.76 -12.91 -11.29
CA GLY A 129 -0.10 -11.79 -11.67
C GLY A 129 0.15 -11.36 -13.11
N TYR A 130 -0.21 -10.11 -13.41
CA TYR A 130 -0.11 -9.54 -14.75
C TYR A 130 0.40 -8.11 -14.66
N ILE A 131 1.29 -7.75 -15.59
CA ILE A 131 1.74 -6.36 -15.74
C ILE A 131 0.68 -5.58 -16.52
N PHE A 132 0.45 -4.34 -16.12
CA PHE A 132 -0.38 -3.40 -16.87
C PHE A 132 0.53 -2.31 -17.43
N LYS A 133 0.37 -1.99 -18.71
CA LYS A 133 1.12 -0.92 -19.38
C LYS A 133 0.17 0.16 -19.87
N LEU A 134 0.55 1.41 -19.71
CA LEU A 134 -0.20 2.53 -20.27
C LEU A 134 -0.01 2.56 -21.79
N LYS A 135 -1.11 2.53 -22.54
CA LYS A 135 -1.15 2.73 -23.99
C LYS A 135 -2.38 3.55 -24.32
N ASN A 136 -2.22 4.65 -25.07
CA ASN A 136 -3.31 5.55 -25.46
C ASN A 136 -4.21 5.95 -24.26
N ASN A 137 -3.60 6.42 -23.18
CA ASN A 137 -4.27 6.80 -21.92
C ASN A 137 -5.10 5.70 -21.23
N SER A 138 -4.89 4.44 -21.59
CA SER A 138 -5.56 3.28 -20.97
C SER A 138 -4.53 2.27 -20.45
N TRP A 139 -4.81 1.70 -19.28
CA TRP A 139 -4.01 0.62 -18.72
C TRP A 139 -4.39 -0.70 -19.40
N ILE A 140 -3.47 -1.25 -20.19
CA ILE A 140 -3.66 -2.50 -20.90
C ILE A 140 -2.91 -3.62 -20.18
N LYS A 141 -3.68 -4.61 -19.74
CA LYS A 141 -3.17 -5.87 -19.19
C LYS A 141 -2.34 -6.58 -20.25
N GLN A 142 -1.14 -7.02 -19.87
CA GLN A 142 -0.32 -7.89 -20.72
C GLN A 142 -0.77 -9.35 -20.56
N ASP A 143 -0.80 -10.11 -21.66
CA ASP A 143 -1.29 -11.51 -21.64
C ASP A 143 -0.34 -12.48 -20.91
N LYS A 144 0.93 -12.10 -20.78
CA LYS A 144 1.95 -12.88 -20.08
C LYS A 144 1.64 -12.93 -18.58
N LYS A 145 1.48 -14.15 -18.04
CA LYS A 145 1.55 -14.40 -16.59
C LYS A 145 2.98 -14.15 -16.10
N VAL A 146 3.11 -13.42 -15.01
CA VAL A 146 4.42 -13.10 -14.43
C VAL A 146 4.49 -13.51 -12.97
N SER A 147 5.70 -13.86 -12.53
CA SER A 147 6.00 -14.20 -11.14
C SER A 147 5.86 -13.00 -10.20
N VAL A 148 5.77 -13.29 -8.89
CA VAL A 148 5.82 -12.25 -7.84
C VAL A 148 7.11 -11.42 -7.93
N ARG A 149 8.24 -12.07 -8.25
CA ARG A 149 9.51 -11.38 -8.45
C ARG A 149 9.42 -10.37 -9.60
N GLU A 150 8.93 -10.79 -10.76
CA GLU A 150 8.80 -9.91 -11.93
C GLU A 150 7.88 -8.71 -11.65
N LEU A 151 6.78 -8.90 -10.92
CA LEU A 151 5.89 -7.81 -10.50
C LEU A 151 6.62 -6.82 -9.60
N PHE A 152 7.32 -7.33 -8.58
CA PHE A 152 8.09 -6.51 -7.66
C PHE A 152 9.20 -5.73 -8.37
N ASP A 153 9.98 -6.39 -9.23
CA ASP A 153 11.06 -5.76 -9.99
C ASP A 153 10.51 -4.67 -10.93
N GLU A 154 9.34 -4.87 -11.53
CA GLU A 154 8.68 -3.88 -12.36
C GLU A 154 8.25 -2.65 -11.55
N LYS A 155 7.64 -2.84 -10.37
CA LYS A 155 7.29 -1.74 -9.46
C LYS A 155 8.53 -1.04 -8.93
N LYS A 156 9.57 -1.78 -8.55
CA LYS A 156 10.85 -1.24 -8.08
C LYS A 156 11.47 -0.31 -9.11
N ARG A 157 11.52 -0.71 -10.39
CA ARG A 157 12.11 0.10 -11.47
C ARG A 157 11.27 1.31 -11.87
N ASN A 158 9.94 1.19 -11.88
CA ASN A 158 9.09 2.20 -12.52
C ASN A 158 8.33 3.09 -11.53
N VAL A 159 7.94 2.54 -10.38
CA VAL A 159 7.11 3.23 -9.37
C VAL A 159 7.97 3.67 -8.19
N PHE A 160 8.73 2.75 -7.61
CA PHE A 160 9.51 3.00 -6.40
C PHE A 160 10.94 3.46 -6.67
N LYS A 161 11.28 3.81 -7.92
CA LYS A 161 12.65 4.14 -8.35
C LYS A 161 13.39 5.11 -7.43
N GLU A 162 12.68 6.10 -6.87
CA GLU A 162 13.24 7.13 -5.99
C GLU A 162 13.65 6.58 -4.61
N LEU A 163 13.06 5.45 -4.18
CA LEU A 163 13.40 4.79 -2.93
C LEU A 163 14.67 3.94 -3.01
N PHE A 164 15.20 3.69 -4.22
CA PHE A 164 16.31 2.77 -4.49
C PHE A 164 17.51 3.45 -5.17
N LYS A 165 17.63 4.77 -5.02
CA LYS A 165 18.76 5.55 -5.54
C LYS A 165 19.95 5.51 -4.60
#